data_AF-R1DGW9-F1
#
_entry.id   AF-R1DGW9-F1
#
_cell.length_a   1.000
_cell.length_b   1.000
_cell.length_c   1.000
_cell.angle_alpha   90.00
_cell.angle_beta   90.00
_cell.angle_gamma   90.00
#
_symmetry.space_group_name_H-M   'P 1'
#
loop_
_entity.id
_entity.type
_entity.pdbx_description
1 polymer ?
#
loop_
_entity_poly.entity_id
_entity_poly.type
_entity_poly.pdbx_seq_one_letter_code
_entity_poly.pdbx_strand_id
1 'polypeptide(L)' 'MLRKLLRDFRVVHVHGNNFNAASAFGPFRVPAVVEVTLVRKDLSRRVPCANPMRIRALDEPNAKIFLNVSET' A
#
# COMPACT_ATOMS: atom_id res chain seq x y z
N MET A 1 7.88 -10.84 -13.52
CA MET A 1 8.49 -9.52 -13.21
C MET A 1 8.83 -9.38 -11.74
N LEU A 2 7.88 -9.47 -10.81
CA LEU A 2 8.11 -9.31 -9.35
C LEU A 2 9.14 -10.31 -8.77
N ARG A 3 9.14 -11.57 -9.21
CA ARG A 3 10.11 -12.59 -8.75
C ARG A 3 11.59 -12.17 -8.91
N LYS A 4 11.91 -11.38 -9.94
CA LYS A 4 13.28 -10.87 -10.15
C LYS A 4 13.64 -9.85 -9.07
N LEU A 5 12.74 -8.91 -8.77
CA LEU A 5 12.93 -7.91 -7.71
C LEU A 5 13.04 -8.55 -6.32
N LEU A 6 12.26 -9.59 -6.03
CA LEU A 6 12.30 -10.27 -4.73
C LEU A 6 13.62 -11.02 -4.47
N ARG A 7 14.50 -11.15 -5.47
CA ARG A 7 15.86 -11.65 -5.27
C ARG A 7 16.68 -10.68 -4.41
N ASP A 8 16.58 -9.39 -4.67
CA ASP A 8 17.45 -8.36 -4.06
C ASP A 8 16.70 -7.46 -3.06
N PHE A 9 15.36 -7.47 -3.09
CA PHE A 9 14.51 -6.60 -2.28
C PHE A 9 13.61 -7.37 -1.33
N ARG A 10 13.18 -6.70 -0.25
CA ARG A 10 12.14 -7.14 0.68
C ARG A 10 10.93 -6.23 0.53
N VAL A 11 9.74 -6.82 0.60
CA VAL A 11 8.49 -6.06 0.73
C VAL A 11 8.38 -5.58 2.18
N VAL A 12 8.20 -4.27 2.37
CA VAL A 12 8.07 -3.67 3.71
C VAL A 12 6.70 -3.03 3.94
N HIS A 13 5.98 -2.73 2.87
CA HIS A 13 4.64 -2.15 2.92
C HIS A 13 3.87 -2.54 1.66
N VAL A 14 2.58 -2.81 1.82
CA VAL A 14 1.63 -3.15 0.76
C VAL A 14 0.32 -2.46 1.08
N HIS A 15 -0.25 -1.77 0.10
CA HIS A 15 -1.59 -1.22 0.20
C HIS A 15 -2.30 -1.24 -1.16
N GLY A 16 -3.63 -1.08 -1.12
CA GLY A 16 -4.39 -0.82 -2.33
C GLY A 16 -4.09 0.59 -2.82
N ASN A 17 -4.01 0.77 -4.13
CA ASN A 17 -3.97 2.10 -4.72
C ASN A 17 -5.27 2.85 -4.36
N ASN A 18 -5.13 4.09 -3.89
CA ASN A 18 -6.24 4.91 -3.39
C ASN A 18 -7.06 5.63 -4.49
N PHE A 19 -6.73 5.44 -5.77
CA PHE A 19 -7.39 6.06 -6.92
C PHE A 19 -8.54 5.22 -7.48
N ASN A 20 -8.38 3.89 -7.50
CA ASN A 20 -9.36 2.98 -8.08
C ASN A 20 -10.14 2.23 -7.00
N ALA A 21 -11.44 2.08 -7.20
CA ALA A 21 -12.27 1.25 -6.33
C ALA A 21 -11.81 -0.22 -6.37
N ALA A 22 -11.96 -0.91 -5.24
CA ALA A 22 -11.72 -2.35 -5.17
C ALA A 22 -12.80 -3.12 -5.93
N SER A 23 -12.40 -4.19 -6.61
CA SER A 23 -13.31 -5.13 -7.27
C SER A 23 -13.77 -6.20 -6.29
N ALA A 24 -15.03 -6.61 -6.38
CA ALA A 24 -15.54 -7.73 -5.60
C ALA A 24 -15.17 -9.06 -6.28
N PHE A 25 -14.65 -10.00 -5.50
CA PHE A 25 -14.40 -11.38 -5.92
C PHE A 25 -14.99 -12.33 -4.86
N GLY A 26 -16.25 -12.74 -5.07
CA GLY A 26 -17.02 -13.46 -4.06
C GLY A 26 -17.15 -12.61 -2.77
N PRO A 27 -16.76 -13.14 -1.59
CA PRO A 27 -16.82 -12.41 -0.33
C PRO A 27 -15.64 -11.43 -0.14
N PHE A 28 -14.68 -11.39 -1.08
CA PHE A 28 -13.47 -10.59 -0.93
C PHE A 28 -13.53 -9.29 -1.73
N ARG A 29 -12.97 -8.22 -1.16
CA ARG A 29 -12.69 -6.97 -1.87
C ARG A 29 -11.21 -6.93 -2.24
N VAL A 30 -10.93 -6.94 -3.53
CA VAL A 30 -9.56 -6.97 -4.08
C VAL A 30 -9.29 -5.64 -4.76
N PRO A 31 -8.25 -4.88 -4.36
CA PRO A 31 -7.93 -3.63 -5.04
C PRO A 31 -7.53 -3.91 -6.49
N ALA A 32 -7.98 -3.06 -7.42
CA ALA A 32 -7.65 -3.20 -8.85
C ALA A 32 -6.14 -3.02 -9.10
N VAL A 33 -5.47 -2.24 -8.26
CA VAL A 33 -4.02 -2.00 -8.28
C VAL A 33 -3.48 -2.11 -6.86
N VAL A 34 -2.37 -2.83 -6.72
CA VAL A 34 -1.63 -2.95 -5.45
C VAL A 34 -0.34 -2.15 -5.54
N GLU A 35 -0.11 -1.29 -4.56
CA GLU A 35 1.13 -0.53 -4.40
C GLU A 35 2.03 -1.24 -3.38
N VAL A 36 3.28 -1.48 -3.75
CA VAL A 36 4.23 -2.28 -2.97
C VAL A 36 5.52 -1.49 -2.77
N THR A 37 5.88 -1.24 -1.52
CA THR A 37 7.17 -0.63 -1.17
C THR A 37 8.23 -1.71 -0.97
N LEU A 38 9.34 -1.55 -1.68
CA LEU A 38 10.48 -2.47 -1.66
C LEU A 38 11.71 -1.78 -1.06
N VAL A 39 12.44 -2.51 -0.21
CA VAL A 39 13.73 -2.07 0.33
C VAL A 39 14.79 -3.11 0.00
N ARG A 40 15.97 -2.67 -0.43
CA ARG A 40 17.08 -3.59 -0.73
C ARG A 40 17.51 -4.37 0.51
N LYS A 41 17.86 -5.63 0.32
CA LYS A 41 18.23 -6.54 1.42
C LYS A 41 19.52 -6.14 2.12
N ASP A 42 20.47 -5.57 1.39
CA ASP A 42 21.77 -5.10 1.90
C ASP A 42 21.67 -3.77 2.66
N LEU A 43 20.65 -2.97 2.38
CA LEU A 43 20.37 -1.69 3.07
C LEU A 43 19.38 -1.82 4.23
N SER A 44 18.92 -3.03 4.56
CA SER A 44 17.95 -3.25 5.64
C SER A 44 18.32 -4.43 6.51
N ARG A 45 18.02 -4.31 7.81
CA ARG A 45 18.10 -5.43 8.75
C ARG A 45 16.70 -5.98 9.00
N ARG A 46 16.55 -7.31 9.03
CA ARG A 46 15.31 -7.94 9.47
C ARG A 46 15.16 -7.70 10.97
N VAL A 47 14.05 -7.08 11.36
CA VAL A 47 13.64 -6.94 12.75
C VAL A 47 12.39 -7.80 12.98
N PRO A 48 12.24 -8.42 14.17
CA PRO A 48 10.97 -9.04 14.55
C PRO A 48 9.85 -8.01 14.43
N CYS A 49 8.72 -8.42 13.88
CA CYS A 49 7.55 -7.56 13.80
C CYS A 49 7.06 -7.25 15.22
N ALA A 50 7.42 -6.09 15.74
CA ALA A 50 6.59 -5.42 16.74
C ALA A 50 5.35 -4.91 16.00
N ASN A 51 4.16 -5.14 16.58
CA ASN A 51 2.85 -4.77 16.04
C ASN A 51 2.93 -3.55 15.09
N PRO A 52 2.54 -3.65 13.81
CA PRO A 52 2.71 -2.56 12.86
C PRO A 52 1.99 -1.33 13.41
N MET A 53 2.74 -0.31 13.83
CA MET A 53 2.14 0.97 14.17
C MET A 53 1.38 1.43 12.95
N ARG A 54 0.07 1.66 13.13
CA ARG A 54 -0.79 2.15 12.06
C ARG A 54 -0.47 3.62 11.82
N ILE A 55 0.40 3.90 10.86
CA ILE A 55 0.77 5.26 10.48
C ILE A 55 -0.30 5.78 9.51
N ARG A 56 -1.35 6.41 10.05
CA ARG A 56 -2.50 6.90 9.27
C ARG A 56 -2.12 7.76 8.06
N ALA A 57 -1.05 8.55 8.17
CA ALA A 57 -0.59 9.44 7.10
C ALA A 57 -0.14 8.69 5.82
N LEU A 58 0.30 7.42 5.95
CA LEU A 58 0.70 6.60 4.81
C LEU A 58 -0.50 5.95 4.08
N ASP A 59 -1.66 5.90 4.75
CA ASP A 59 -2.91 5.39 4.16
C ASP A 59 -3.77 6.53 3.58
N GLU A 60 -3.27 7.77 3.52
CA GLU A 60 -4.02 8.91 2.98
C GLU A 60 -4.25 8.81 1.46
N PRO A 61 -5.35 9.38 0.93
CA PRO A 61 -5.62 9.36 -0.50
C PRO A 61 -4.50 10.07 -1.31
N ASN A 62 -4.01 9.41 -2.37
CA ASN A 62 -3.00 9.99 -3.28
C ASN A 62 -3.48 11.28 -3.95
N ALA A 63 -4.79 11.45 -4.11
CA ALA A 63 -5.42 12.69 -4.51
C ALA A 63 -6.15 13.29 -3.31
N LYS A 64 -5.68 14.44 -2.81
CA LYS A 64 -6.54 15.34 -2.04
C LYS A 64 -7.60 15.87 -3.00
N ILE A 65 -8.65 15.09 -3.23
CA ILE A 65 -9.85 15.63 -3.87
C ILE A 65 -10.33 16.70 -2.89
N PHE A 66 -10.06 17.96 -3.21
CA PHE A 66 -10.78 19.09 -2.63
C PHE A 66 -12.24 18.91 -3.07
N LEU A 67 -12.99 18.11 -2.33
CA LEU A 67 -14.43 18.20 -2.34
C LEU A 67 -14.73 19.57 -1.74
N ASN A 68 -14.83 20.59 -2.60
CA ASN A 68 -15.61 21.77 -2.30
C ASN A 68 -17.04 21.28 -2.10
N VAL A 69 -17.34 20.79 -0.90
CA VAL A 69 -18.71 20.69 -0.44
C VAL A 69 -19.14 22.13 -0.21
N SER A 70 -19.67 22.75 -1.25
CA SER A 70 -20.54 23.92 -1.11
C SER A 70 -21.72 23.48 -0.25
N GLU A 71 -21.67 23.86 1.03
CA GLU A 71 -22.79 23.80 1.95
C GLU A 71 -23.96 24.59 1.33
N THR A 72 -25.04 23.89 1.04
CA THR A 72 -26.38 24.47 0.82
C THR A 72 -27.04 24.79 2.14
#